data_AF-A0A448Z312-F1
#
_entry.id   AF-A0A448Z312-F1
#
_cell.length_a   1.000
_cell.length_b   1.000
_cell.length_c   1.000
_cell.angle_alpha   90.00
_cell.angle_beta   90.00
_cell.angle_gamma   90.00
#
_symmetry.space_group_name_H-M   'P 1'
#
loop_
_entity.id
_entity.type
_entity.pdbx_description
1 polymer ?
#
loop_
_entity_poly.entity_id
_entity_poly.type
_entity_poly.pdbx_seq_one_letter_code
_entity_poly.pdbx_strand_id
1 'polypeptide(L)'
;MGLGTKKRWRIPRRSKSKSKAKKESDDDDAFPTSSESSDEDPSVLEEKALPASMSDVEDSDSDDDLYLDNDIDKSLDKIADLPKPPPTIPASDFGDPGNNVKGTNSNTKNDENHDIHIIVHSKQQSDHNLYNIVRSNQQRDIIDDDDFSDSDSDDEEFSNYEEDMERHRQETRSSPFMSDVLHKIEEESHDDIDRRNSEDSKGQSNEEQSKSPNNDNTDEAGPPQNPKQADKTAKKQKHKTAKKRVYKDRAGNPLILPSHRELSKELCKIVATDHYSGAEFLRALERLAEWAHTQDTNLLKHFLTYGGVVKVVDFLREQIEDPRCEGEFLMECIHKACDVICNVCFVGKFGINEDIAVVNATVVVKYEGIETLLMASNEYNEANKDHPLALKAAEGVWNAIMNVYCNAETAMTKKLSMLVLDAGLQMLARIGSVDHPVAAETIANVFNTFYRITYHGYVTNEEFQKLDILTHCLDVFKRDVTSSDGDEELLEEAISFFYGCHEKTLFGKSSDYERVLPLCVMGLREFAYDNANIREWATKLLDGACSNIQKKETIMMAEGAIEALAPLLTAKDVDTAEKDEVRKLIRKIIAA
;
A
#
# COMPACT_ATOMS: atom_id res chain seq x y z
N MET A 1 -27.51 23.98 -38.25
CA MET A 1 -27.48 24.43 -36.85
C MET A 1 -28.29 23.44 -36.02
N GLY A 2 -27.63 22.41 -35.50
CA GLY A 2 -28.28 21.41 -34.62
C GLY A 2 -27.96 21.75 -33.17
N LEU A 3 -28.98 22.14 -32.40
CA LEU A 3 -28.88 22.34 -30.96
C LEU A 3 -28.83 20.96 -30.30
N GLY A 4 -27.63 20.53 -29.90
CA GLY A 4 -27.45 19.35 -29.06
C GLY A 4 -28.10 19.58 -27.70
N THR A 5 -29.03 18.71 -27.35
CA THR A 5 -29.72 18.72 -26.05
C THR A 5 -28.73 18.31 -24.95
N LYS A 6 -28.34 19.28 -24.11
CA LYS A 6 -27.59 19.01 -22.87
C LYS A 6 -28.47 18.15 -21.96
N LYS A 7 -28.10 16.88 -21.75
CA LYS A 7 -28.70 16.03 -20.71
C LYS A 7 -28.37 16.67 -19.37
N ARG A 8 -29.42 16.99 -18.60
CA ARG A 8 -29.35 17.65 -17.30
C ARG A 8 -29.50 16.57 -16.24
N TRP A 9 -28.46 16.32 -15.46
CA TRP A 9 -28.52 15.43 -14.30
C TRP A 9 -29.53 16.01 -13.29
N ARG A 10 -30.58 15.24 -12.95
CA ARG A 10 -31.51 15.53 -11.85
C ARG A 10 -31.43 14.37 -10.88
N ILE A 11 -30.91 14.63 -9.68
CA ILE A 11 -30.82 13.63 -8.60
C ILE A 11 -31.85 13.97 -7.52
N PRO A 12 -32.62 12.98 -7.01
CA PRO A 12 -33.58 13.19 -5.95
C PRO A 12 -32.90 13.38 -4.58
N ARG A 13 -33.37 14.37 -3.80
CA ARG A 13 -32.89 14.61 -2.43
C ARG A 13 -33.22 13.42 -1.51
N ARG A 14 -32.21 12.82 -0.90
CA ARG A 14 -32.36 11.75 0.11
C ARG A 14 -32.84 12.32 1.44
N SER A 15 -33.97 11.81 1.93
CA SER A 15 -34.44 11.99 3.31
C SER A 15 -33.69 11.03 4.23
N LYS A 16 -33.07 11.56 5.30
CA LYS A 16 -32.36 10.76 6.30
C LYS A 16 -33.33 9.82 7.03
N SER A 17 -33.24 8.52 6.79
CA SER A 17 -33.94 7.50 7.59
C SER A 17 -33.20 7.29 8.91
N LYS A 18 -33.82 7.70 10.02
CA LYS A 18 -33.40 7.31 11.37
C LYS A 18 -33.89 5.88 11.63
N SER A 19 -32.98 4.92 11.71
CA SER A 19 -33.29 3.59 12.25
C SER A 19 -33.48 3.70 13.77
N LYS A 20 -34.68 3.35 14.23
CA LYS A 20 -35.02 3.27 15.66
C LYS A 20 -35.07 1.79 16.01
N ALA A 21 -34.12 1.32 16.82
CA ALA A 21 -34.09 -0.05 17.32
C ALA A 21 -35.35 -0.31 18.17
N LYS A 22 -36.12 -1.34 17.80
CA LYS A 22 -37.25 -1.84 18.56
C LYS A 22 -36.81 -3.14 19.25
N LYS A 23 -36.88 -3.11 20.58
CA LYS A 23 -36.62 -4.22 21.49
C LYS A 23 -37.91 -5.03 21.55
N GLU A 24 -37.87 -6.31 21.18
CA GLU A 24 -39.00 -7.22 21.31
C GLU A 24 -38.64 -8.29 22.36
N SER A 25 -39.55 -8.46 23.30
CA SER A 25 -39.44 -9.28 24.50
C SER A 25 -40.16 -10.61 24.31
N ASP A 26 -39.62 -11.63 24.97
CA ASP A 26 -40.22 -12.94 25.20
C ASP A 26 -41.63 -12.85 25.79
N ASP A 27 -42.50 -13.80 25.41
CA ASP A 27 -43.37 -14.53 26.34
C ASP A 27 -44.04 -15.74 25.63
N ASP A 28 -44.21 -16.79 26.43
CA ASP A 28 -44.65 -18.16 26.18
C ASP A 28 -46.08 -18.33 25.62
N ASP A 29 -46.37 -19.47 24.97
CA ASP A 29 -47.53 -20.31 25.33
C ASP A 29 -47.53 -21.72 24.67
N ALA A 30 -48.21 -22.64 25.37
CA ALA A 30 -48.07 -24.09 25.35
C ALA A 30 -48.95 -24.90 24.34
N PHE A 31 -48.54 -26.17 24.15
CA PHE A 31 -49.18 -27.41 23.63
C PHE A 31 -50.73 -27.55 23.76
N PRO A 32 -51.47 -28.51 23.10
CA PRO A 32 -51.06 -29.91 22.80
C PRO A 32 -51.70 -30.71 21.59
N THR A 33 -51.05 -31.84 21.25
CA THR A 33 -51.50 -33.23 20.90
C THR A 33 -52.52 -33.61 19.79
N SER A 34 -52.15 -34.74 19.14
CA SER A 34 -52.95 -35.87 18.56
C SER A 34 -53.65 -35.62 17.21
N SER A 35 -53.75 -36.54 16.24
CA SER A 35 -53.75 -38.02 16.20
C SER A 35 -53.65 -38.51 14.73
N GLU A 36 -53.16 -39.74 14.52
CA GLU A 36 -53.57 -40.84 13.58
C GLU A 36 -54.26 -40.46 12.24
N SER A 37 -54.01 -41.07 11.07
CA SER A 37 -53.89 -42.50 10.73
C SER A 37 -53.48 -42.70 9.25
N SER A 38 -52.83 -43.82 8.97
CA SER A 38 -52.98 -44.77 7.83
C SER A 38 -53.26 -44.26 6.40
N ASP A 39 -52.44 -44.66 5.42
CA ASP A 39 -52.69 -45.84 4.56
C ASP A 39 -51.78 -45.84 3.31
N GLU A 40 -51.42 -47.06 2.92
CA GLU A 40 -50.58 -47.45 1.79
C GLU A 40 -51.27 -47.22 0.43
N ASP A 41 -50.52 -46.85 -0.61
CA ASP A 41 -50.41 -47.64 -1.86
C ASP A 41 -49.38 -47.01 -2.83
N PRO A 42 -48.40 -47.77 -3.36
CA PRO A 42 -47.48 -47.30 -4.39
C PRO A 42 -47.86 -47.89 -5.76
N SER A 43 -48.08 -47.06 -6.78
CA SER A 43 -48.13 -47.56 -8.15
C SER A 43 -47.65 -46.56 -9.21
N VAL A 44 -46.95 -47.14 -10.18
CA VAL A 44 -46.70 -46.67 -11.56
C VAL A 44 -45.55 -45.66 -11.76
N LEU A 45 -44.35 -46.20 -12.00
CA LEU A 45 -43.40 -45.57 -12.93
C LEU A 45 -43.27 -46.46 -14.16
N GLU A 46 -43.75 -45.92 -15.28
CA GLU A 46 -43.62 -46.49 -16.62
C GLU A 46 -42.15 -46.55 -17.05
N GLU A 47 -41.75 -47.78 -17.34
CA GLU A 47 -40.53 -48.20 -18.01
C GLU A 47 -40.63 -47.82 -19.50
N LYS A 48 -39.83 -46.83 -19.96
CA LYS A 48 -39.66 -46.57 -21.40
C LYS A 48 -38.33 -47.14 -21.89
N ALA A 49 -38.49 -48.14 -22.75
CA ALA A 49 -37.48 -48.89 -23.47
C ALA A 49 -36.52 -48.01 -24.28
N LEU A 50 -35.23 -48.32 -24.18
CA LEU A 50 -34.20 -48.00 -25.17
C LEU A 50 -34.14 -49.14 -26.20
N PRO A 51 -34.07 -48.86 -27.52
CA PRO A 51 -33.61 -49.85 -28.47
C PRO A 51 -32.11 -49.77 -28.70
N ALA A 52 -31.51 -50.94 -28.83
CA ALA A 52 -30.11 -51.17 -29.18
C ALA A 52 -29.89 -51.14 -30.70
N SER A 53 -28.61 -50.89 -31.03
CA SER A 53 -27.88 -51.24 -32.26
C SER A 53 -28.27 -50.56 -33.58
N MET A 54 -27.29 -49.90 -34.20
CA MET A 54 -26.82 -50.28 -35.54
C MET A 54 -25.37 -49.86 -35.75
N SER A 55 -24.65 -50.80 -36.36
CA SER A 55 -23.26 -50.80 -36.79
C SER A 55 -23.09 -50.15 -38.16
N ASP A 56 -21.83 -49.82 -38.45
CA ASP A 56 -21.17 -49.66 -39.77
C ASP A 56 -21.75 -48.62 -40.74
N VAL A 57 -20.91 -47.65 -41.17
CA VAL A 57 -20.71 -47.22 -42.57
C VAL A 57 -19.46 -46.32 -42.66
N GLU A 58 -18.47 -46.86 -43.36
CA GLU A 58 -17.61 -46.28 -44.41
C GLU A 58 -16.72 -45.04 -44.18
N ASP A 59 -15.43 -45.33 -44.43
CA ASP A 59 -14.40 -44.49 -45.06
C ASP A 59 -14.95 -43.34 -45.92
N SER A 60 -14.45 -42.13 -45.66
CA SER A 60 -14.43 -41.08 -46.68
C SER A 60 -13.24 -40.17 -46.42
N ASP A 61 -12.21 -40.39 -47.22
CA ASP A 61 -11.11 -39.45 -47.45
C ASP A 61 -11.67 -38.17 -48.06
N SER A 62 -11.53 -37.05 -47.37
CA SER A 62 -11.64 -35.73 -47.98
C SER A 62 -10.57 -34.80 -47.40
N ASP A 63 -9.45 -34.74 -48.11
CA ASP A 63 -8.53 -33.61 -48.12
C ASP A 63 -9.33 -32.36 -48.53
N ASP A 64 -9.49 -31.41 -47.61
CA ASP A 64 -9.84 -30.04 -47.96
C ASP A 64 -9.02 -29.06 -47.11
N ASP A 65 -8.08 -28.44 -47.83
CA ASP A 65 -7.23 -27.34 -47.43
C ASP A 65 -8.05 -26.15 -46.91
N LEU A 66 -7.85 -25.78 -45.65
CA LEU A 66 -8.20 -24.45 -45.16
C LEU A 66 -6.97 -23.78 -44.56
N TYR A 67 -6.42 -22.86 -45.34
CA TYR A 67 -5.47 -21.82 -44.94
C TYR A 67 -5.99 -21.07 -43.71
N LEU A 68 -5.23 -21.14 -42.62
CA LEU A 68 -5.23 -20.13 -41.57
C LEU A 68 -3.84 -19.51 -41.51
N ASP A 69 -3.73 -18.32 -42.12
CA ASP A 69 -2.64 -17.39 -41.90
C ASP A 69 -2.68 -16.92 -40.43
N ASN A 70 -1.68 -17.30 -39.65
CA ASN A 70 -1.33 -16.63 -38.40
C ASN A 70 0.14 -16.21 -38.47
N ASP A 71 0.37 -15.08 -39.16
CA ASP A 71 1.61 -14.31 -39.13
C ASP A 71 1.69 -13.48 -37.83
N ILE A 72 1.92 -14.15 -36.70
CA ILE A 72 2.32 -13.51 -35.45
C ILE A 72 3.46 -14.33 -34.84
N ASP A 73 4.61 -14.38 -35.51
CA ASP A 73 5.85 -14.90 -34.89
C ASP A 73 7.16 -14.47 -35.58
N LYS A 74 7.18 -13.30 -36.24
CA LYS A 74 8.39 -12.80 -36.95
C LYS A 74 8.89 -11.42 -36.54
N SER A 75 8.46 -10.88 -35.40
CA SER A 75 8.91 -9.55 -34.95
C SER A 75 9.97 -9.53 -33.84
N LEU A 76 10.44 -10.68 -33.33
CA LEU A 76 11.39 -10.71 -32.20
C LEU A 76 12.86 -11.03 -32.54
N ASP A 77 13.18 -11.46 -33.77
CA ASP A 77 14.57 -11.84 -34.15
C ASP A 77 15.39 -10.74 -34.87
N LYS A 78 15.07 -9.45 -34.66
CA LYS A 78 15.82 -8.33 -35.27
C LYS A 78 16.42 -7.31 -34.31
N ILE A 79 16.61 -7.66 -33.02
CA ILE A 79 17.32 -6.81 -32.05
C ILE A 79 18.64 -7.49 -31.62
N ALA A 80 19.44 -7.89 -32.60
CA ALA A 80 20.79 -8.39 -32.38
C ALA A 80 21.74 -7.76 -33.41
N ASP A 81 21.83 -6.44 -33.43
CA ASP A 81 22.93 -5.69 -34.07
C ASP A 81 22.87 -4.20 -33.70
N LEU A 82 23.12 -3.89 -32.42
CA LEU A 82 23.45 -2.51 -32.00
C LEU A 82 24.97 -2.37 -31.86
N PRO A 83 25.58 -1.29 -32.39
CA PRO A 83 27.02 -1.09 -32.31
C PRO A 83 27.46 -0.85 -30.86
N LYS A 84 28.60 -1.44 -30.49
CA LYS A 84 29.24 -1.23 -29.19
C LYS A 84 29.43 0.27 -28.91
N PRO A 85 29.19 0.74 -27.67
CA PRO A 85 29.42 2.12 -27.30
C PRO A 85 30.91 2.48 -27.46
N PRO A 86 31.24 3.71 -27.90
CA PRO A 86 32.62 4.14 -28.00
C PRO A 86 33.25 4.26 -26.60
N PRO A 87 34.58 4.09 -26.50
CA PRO A 87 35.27 4.11 -25.22
C PRO A 87 35.22 5.50 -24.59
N THR A 88 34.94 5.53 -23.29
CA THR A 88 34.90 6.72 -22.45
C THR A 88 36.27 7.41 -22.44
N ILE A 89 36.33 8.65 -22.94
CA ILE A 89 37.51 9.52 -22.82
C ILE A 89 37.42 10.26 -21.47
N PRO A 90 38.51 10.32 -20.67
CA PRO A 90 38.49 10.97 -19.37
C PRO A 90 38.35 12.49 -19.49
N ALA A 91 37.58 13.06 -18.57
CA ALA A 91 37.36 14.50 -18.45
C ALA A 91 38.62 15.20 -17.94
N SER A 92 39.42 15.69 -18.87
CA SER A 92 40.36 16.79 -18.65
C SER A 92 40.52 17.52 -19.97
N ASP A 93 40.50 18.86 -19.89
CA ASP A 93 40.85 19.79 -20.96
C ASP A 93 39.65 20.31 -21.81
N PHE A 94 38.99 21.36 -21.29
CA PHE A 94 38.32 22.33 -22.14
C PHE A 94 38.92 23.71 -21.87
N GLY A 95 39.76 24.12 -22.83
CA GLY A 95 40.32 25.44 -22.93
C GLY A 95 39.30 26.50 -23.32
N ASP A 96 39.64 27.70 -22.88
CA ASP A 96 39.10 29.02 -23.13
C ASP A 96 38.90 29.34 -24.64
N PRO A 97 37.75 29.92 -25.06
CA PRO A 97 37.67 30.66 -26.30
C PRO A 97 37.42 32.14 -26.03
N GLY A 98 38.48 32.93 -26.22
CA GLY A 98 38.42 34.39 -26.28
C GLY A 98 37.75 34.94 -27.55
N ASN A 99 37.01 36.03 -27.33
CA ASN A 99 36.88 37.26 -28.13
C ASN A 99 36.67 37.20 -29.66
N ASN A 100 35.53 37.78 -30.10
CA ASN A 100 35.54 39.11 -30.76
C ASN A 100 34.14 39.71 -31.03
N VAL A 101 33.92 40.94 -30.52
CA VAL A 101 33.43 42.16 -31.24
C VAL A 101 31.97 42.13 -31.75
N LYS A 102 31.01 43.01 -31.39
CA LYS A 102 30.98 44.48 -31.21
C LYS A 102 29.57 44.89 -30.69
N GLY A 103 29.44 45.95 -29.87
CA GLY A 103 28.25 46.83 -29.95
C GLY A 103 27.56 47.30 -28.66
N THR A 104 28.14 48.33 -28.03
CA THR A 104 27.51 49.52 -27.39
C THR A 104 26.57 49.45 -26.17
N ASN A 105 27.03 50.13 -25.10
CA ASN A 105 26.32 50.99 -24.12
C ASN A 105 25.29 50.33 -23.18
N SER A 106 25.24 50.60 -21.87
CA SER A 106 25.91 51.56 -20.99
C SER A 106 25.56 51.25 -19.52
N ASN A 107 26.51 51.47 -18.61
CA ASN A 107 26.33 51.84 -17.18
C ASN A 107 25.31 51.08 -16.33
N THR A 108 25.81 50.33 -15.34
CA THR A 108 25.74 50.73 -13.91
C THR A 108 26.73 49.91 -13.07
N LYS A 109 27.49 50.62 -12.24
CA LYS A 109 28.31 50.08 -11.16
C LYS A 109 27.41 49.66 -10.00
N ASN A 110 27.73 48.56 -9.33
CA ASN A 110 27.88 48.47 -7.87
C ASN A 110 28.39 47.07 -7.52
N ASP A 111 29.67 47.00 -7.17
CA ASP A 111 30.31 45.88 -6.49
C ASP A 111 29.99 45.94 -5.00
N GLU A 112 29.61 44.81 -4.40
CA GLU A 112 29.97 44.46 -3.02
C GLU A 112 29.96 42.93 -2.88
N ASN A 113 31.16 42.36 -2.84
CA ASN A 113 31.46 40.94 -2.64
C ASN A 113 31.24 40.54 -1.17
N HIS A 114 30.61 39.38 -0.95
CA HIS A 114 30.77 38.59 0.27
C HIS A 114 31.28 37.19 -0.10
N ASP A 115 32.54 36.96 0.24
CA ASP A 115 33.20 35.65 0.25
C ASP A 115 32.58 34.75 1.32
N ILE A 116 32.13 33.56 0.92
CA ILE A 116 31.83 32.45 1.83
C ILE A 116 32.92 31.40 1.64
N HIS A 117 33.79 31.29 2.64
CA HIS A 117 34.72 30.18 2.82
C HIS A 117 33.95 28.89 3.10
N ILE A 118 33.98 27.92 2.18
CA ILE A 118 33.61 26.53 2.47
C ILE A 118 34.88 25.77 2.86
N ILE A 119 34.95 25.37 4.14
CA ILE A 119 35.98 24.47 4.67
C ILE A 119 35.52 23.03 4.36
N VAL A 120 36.23 22.36 3.46
CA VAL A 120 36.10 20.92 3.21
C VAL A 120 37.08 20.20 4.14
N HIS A 121 36.57 19.50 5.15
CA HIS A 121 37.37 18.53 5.91
C HIS A 121 37.24 17.14 5.27
N SER A 122 38.28 16.76 4.52
CA SER A 122 38.54 15.37 4.14
C SER A 122 39.09 14.60 5.35
N LYS A 123 38.52 13.43 5.66
CA LYS A 123 39.16 12.46 6.55
C LYS A 123 39.22 11.10 5.86
N GLN A 124 40.42 10.75 5.43
CA GLN A 124 40.87 9.40 5.08
C GLN A 124 41.38 8.67 6.34
N GLN A 125 41.47 7.34 6.22
CA GLN A 125 42.10 6.34 7.10
C GLN A 125 41.22 5.88 8.28
N SER A 126 41.11 4.59 8.60
CA SER A 126 42.03 3.45 8.39
C SER A 126 41.32 2.10 8.51
N ASP A 127 41.60 1.18 7.60
CA ASP A 127 41.47 -0.26 7.81
C ASP A 127 42.71 -0.80 8.54
N HIS A 128 42.51 -1.47 9.68
CA HIS A 128 43.14 -2.74 10.06
C HIS A 128 42.92 -3.09 11.54
N ASN A 129 42.72 -4.38 11.78
CA ASN A 129 42.76 -5.13 13.05
C ASN A 129 41.53 -5.05 13.95
N LEU A 130 40.73 -6.13 13.95
CA LEU A 130 40.57 -6.97 15.14
C LEU A 130 40.01 -8.35 14.74
N TYR A 131 40.90 -9.32 14.55
CA TYR A 131 40.59 -10.74 14.59
C TYR A 131 41.04 -11.25 15.96
N ASN A 132 40.18 -12.03 16.62
CA ASN A 132 40.33 -12.79 17.88
C ASN A 132 39.71 -12.17 19.14
N ILE A 133 39.11 -13.07 19.94
CA ILE A 133 38.29 -12.90 21.17
C ILE A 133 36.80 -12.84 20.80
N VAL A 134 36.00 -13.92 20.84
CA VAL A 134 35.66 -14.76 21.99
C VAL A 134 35.42 -16.22 21.56
N ARG A 135 36.27 -17.12 22.05
CA ARG A 135 36.00 -18.56 22.13
C ARG A 135 36.37 -18.97 23.56
N SER A 136 35.48 -19.72 24.21
CA SER A 136 35.55 -20.22 25.60
C SER A 136 34.74 -19.42 26.62
N ASN A 137 33.53 -19.90 26.92
CA ASN A 137 33.13 -20.35 28.26
C ASN A 137 31.63 -20.69 28.27
N GLN A 138 31.30 -21.98 28.22
CA GLN A 138 30.48 -22.64 29.25
C GLN A 138 30.26 -24.11 28.89
N GLN A 139 30.94 -24.95 29.66
CA GLN A 139 30.74 -26.38 29.78
C GLN A 139 30.26 -26.61 31.24
N ARG A 140 29.24 -27.47 31.40
CA ARG A 140 28.67 -28.04 32.64
C ARG A 140 27.68 -27.11 33.36
N ASP A 141 26.47 -27.54 33.72
CA ASP A 141 26.14 -28.81 34.38
C ASP A 141 25.04 -29.66 33.70
N ILE A 142 25.27 -30.97 33.74
CA ILE A 142 24.35 -32.06 33.42
C ILE A 142 23.59 -32.40 34.71
N ILE A 143 22.27 -32.45 34.65
CA ILE A 143 21.44 -33.18 35.62
C ILE A 143 20.83 -34.34 34.84
N ASP A 144 21.20 -35.54 35.25
CA ASP A 144 20.59 -36.80 34.85
C ASP A 144 19.18 -36.86 35.44
N ASP A 145 18.18 -37.13 34.60
CA ASP A 145 16.96 -37.82 35.02
C ASP A 145 16.59 -38.81 33.89
N ASP A 146 16.78 -40.08 34.22
CA ASP A 146 16.43 -41.26 33.45
C ASP A 146 14.91 -41.45 33.34
N ASP A 147 14.53 -42.35 32.42
CA ASP A 147 13.26 -43.06 32.29
C ASP A 147 12.10 -42.35 31.57
N PHE A 148 12.13 -42.36 30.23
CA PHE A 148 10.93 -42.74 29.46
C PHE A 148 11.31 -43.61 28.25
N SER A 149 10.73 -44.80 28.27
CA SER A 149 10.93 -45.93 27.37
C SER A 149 10.42 -45.71 25.94
N ASP A 150 11.26 -46.12 24.98
CA ASP A 150 10.99 -46.77 23.70
C ASP A 150 9.59 -46.57 23.07
N SER A 151 9.55 -45.70 22.07
CA SER A 151 8.60 -45.78 20.96
C SER A 151 9.33 -45.42 19.66
N ASP A 152 10.27 -46.29 19.27
CA ASP A 152 11.03 -46.20 18.02
C ASP A 152 10.14 -46.55 16.81
N SER A 153 9.51 -45.53 16.23
CA SER A 153 9.21 -45.43 14.80
C SER A 153 8.57 -44.07 14.56
N ASP A 154 9.34 -43.11 14.01
CA ASP A 154 8.92 -41.96 13.17
C ASP A 154 9.96 -40.80 13.16
N ASP A 155 11.08 -40.90 13.90
CA ASP A 155 12.06 -39.81 14.03
C ASP A 155 13.01 -39.59 12.82
N GLU A 156 13.05 -40.49 11.85
CA GLU A 156 13.93 -40.34 10.67
C GLU A 156 13.44 -39.27 9.70
N GLU A 157 12.12 -39.02 9.63
CA GLU A 157 11.52 -38.08 8.67
C GLU A 157 11.67 -36.61 9.09
N PHE A 158 11.77 -36.34 10.40
CA PHE A 158 12.01 -34.99 10.93
C PHE A 158 13.46 -34.52 10.76
N SER A 159 14.42 -35.45 10.65
CA SER A 159 15.85 -35.12 10.56
C SER A 159 16.23 -34.47 9.23
N ASN A 160 15.69 -34.98 8.10
CA ASN A 160 15.91 -34.41 6.77
C ASN A 160 15.32 -33.01 6.63
N TYR A 161 14.20 -32.75 7.31
CA TYR A 161 13.52 -31.47 7.27
C TYR A 161 14.27 -30.36 8.00
N GLU A 162 14.91 -30.66 9.14
CA GLU A 162 15.76 -29.69 9.84
C GLU A 162 17.02 -29.37 9.03
N GLU A 163 17.53 -30.32 8.25
CA GLU A 163 18.64 -30.13 7.32
C GLU A 163 18.26 -29.24 6.12
N ASP A 164 17.09 -29.43 5.51
CA ASP A 164 16.60 -28.57 4.41
C ASP A 164 16.28 -27.14 4.89
N MET A 165 15.74 -27.00 6.11
CA MET A 165 15.56 -25.71 6.76
C MET A 165 16.90 -24.99 7.00
N GLU A 166 17.92 -25.72 7.44
CA GLU A 166 19.25 -25.15 7.66
C GLU A 166 19.95 -24.82 6.33
N ARG A 167 19.75 -25.61 5.27
CA ARG A 167 20.22 -25.30 3.92
C ARG A 167 19.59 -24.01 3.39
N HIS A 168 18.27 -23.86 3.48
CA HIS A 168 17.59 -22.65 3.04
C HIS A 168 17.97 -21.43 3.90
N ARG A 169 18.22 -21.60 5.21
CA ARG A 169 18.81 -20.56 6.07
C ARG A 169 20.23 -20.17 5.63
N GLN A 170 21.05 -21.15 5.25
CA GLN A 170 22.41 -20.88 4.75
C GLN A 170 22.37 -20.14 3.41
N GLU A 171 21.47 -20.53 2.50
CA GLU A 171 21.30 -19.84 1.21
C GLU A 171 20.81 -18.40 1.39
N THR A 172 19.81 -18.18 2.24
CA THR A 172 19.31 -16.82 2.56
C THR A 172 20.34 -15.96 3.31
N ARG A 173 21.11 -16.53 4.23
CA ARG A 173 22.23 -15.83 4.92
C ARG A 173 23.42 -15.58 4.01
N SER A 174 23.65 -16.44 3.02
CA SER A 174 24.75 -16.27 2.05
C SER A 174 24.49 -15.16 1.04
N SER A 175 23.25 -14.64 0.97
CA SER A 175 22.93 -13.42 0.23
C SER A 175 23.63 -12.23 0.91
N PRO A 176 24.64 -11.60 0.26
CA PRO A 176 25.35 -10.45 0.83
C PRO A 176 24.39 -9.32 1.20
N PHE A 177 23.30 -9.19 0.43
CA PHE A 177 22.28 -8.18 0.68
C PHE A 177 21.48 -8.43 1.97
N MET A 178 21.03 -9.66 2.22
CA MET A 178 20.28 -9.96 3.46
C MET A 178 21.18 -9.82 4.69
N SER A 179 22.46 -10.17 4.57
CA SER A 179 23.43 -9.94 5.65
C SER A 179 23.60 -8.45 5.97
N ASP A 180 23.79 -7.60 4.96
CA ASP A 180 23.94 -6.15 5.16
C ASP A 180 22.68 -5.50 5.75
N VAL A 181 21.50 -5.97 5.31
CA VAL A 181 20.21 -5.48 5.80
C VAL A 181 19.97 -5.89 7.24
N LEU A 182 20.20 -7.16 7.58
CA LEU A 182 20.04 -7.65 8.95
C LEU A 182 21.02 -6.96 9.90
N HIS A 183 22.27 -6.73 9.46
CA HIS A 183 23.28 -6.02 10.24
C HIS A 183 22.85 -4.58 10.56
N LYS A 184 22.30 -3.85 9.59
CA LYS A 184 21.78 -2.49 9.81
C LYS A 184 20.62 -2.45 10.80
N ILE A 185 19.69 -3.41 10.71
CA ILE A 185 18.56 -3.51 11.64
C ILE A 185 19.05 -3.82 13.06
N GLU A 186 20.08 -4.66 13.20
CA GLU A 186 20.69 -4.98 14.49
C GLU A 186 21.41 -3.77 15.10
N GLU A 187 22.19 -3.02 14.30
CA GLU A 187 22.88 -1.79 14.71
C GLU A 187 21.90 -0.71 15.19
N GLU A 188 20.85 -0.41 14.41
CA GLU A 188 19.86 0.63 14.73
C GLU A 188 19.04 0.27 15.99
N SER A 189 18.81 -1.02 16.24
CA SER A 189 18.08 -1.48 17.43
C SER A 189 18.85 -1.29 18.74
N HIS A 190 20.19 -1.28 18.68
CA HIS A 190 21.03 -1.03 19.84
C HIS A 190 21.12 0.46 20.17
N ASP A 191 21.19 1.32 19.15
CA ASP A 191 21.26 2.77 19.32
C ASP A 191 19.98 3.36 19.91
N ASP A 192 18.81 2.83 19.55
CA ASP A 192 17.51 3.29 20.06
C ASP A 192 17.29 2.96 21.55
N ILE A 193 17.86 1.85 22.02
CA ILE A 193 17.85 1.45 23.43
C ILE A 193 18.77 2.37 24.25
N ASP A 194 19.95 2.67 23.73
CA ASP A 194 20.91 3.54 24.42
C ASP A 194 20.48 5.01 24.43
N ARG A 195 19.82 5.49 23.36
CA ARG A 195 19.28 6.85 23.29
C ARG A 195 18.17 7.07 24.31
N ARG A 196 17.23 6.12 24.46
CA ARG A 196 16.18 6.17 25.50
C ARG A 196 16.75 6.09 26.92
N ASN A 197 17.82 5.32 27.15
CA ASN A 197 18.47 5.24 28.46
C ASN A 197 19.29 6.51 28.79
N SER A 198 19.80 7.22 27.78
CA SER A 198 20.59 8.45 27.97
C SER A 198 19.73 9.69 28.26
N GLU A 199 18.52 9.76 27.70
CA GLU A 199 17.60 10.88 27.92
C GLU A 199 16.94 10.83 29.31
N ASP A 200 16.77 9.64 29.89
CA ASP A 200 16.31 9.47 31.27
C ASP A 200 17.39 9.77 32.34
N SER A 201 18.66 9.91 31.94
CA SER A 201 19.79 10.21 32.86
C SER A 201 20.25 11.67 32.86
N LYS A 202 19.81 12.53 31.93
CA LYS A 202 20.22 13.96 31.87
C LYS A 202 19.10 14.89 32.32
N GLY A 203 18.66 14.73 33.56
CA GLY A 203 17.62 15.54 34.17
C GLY A 203 17.96 16.04 35.57
N GLN A 204 19.22 16.36 35.87
CA GLN A 204 19.61 17.05 37.11
C GLN A 204 21.08 17.53 37.05
N SER A 205 21.31 18.83 36.80
CA SER A 205 22.23 19.69 37.58
C SER A 205 22.54 21.03 36.87
N ASN A 206 22.65 22.06 37.72
CA ASN A 206 23.32 23.36 37.57
C ASN A 206 22.57 24.54 36.94
N GLU A 207 21.81 25.23 37.80
CA GLU A 207 21.70 26.69 37.78
C GLU A 207 23.03 27.31 38.24
N GLU A 208 23.68 28.08 37.36
CA GLU A 208 24.70 29.06 37.74
C GLU A 208 24.22 30.49 37.42
N GLN A 209 24.33 31.33 38.44
CA GLN A 209 24.00 32.75 38.47
C GLN A 209 24.98 33.60 37.66
N SER A 210 24.47 34.63 36.98
CA SER A 210 25.24 35.84 36.66
C SER A 210 24.37 37.10 36.82
N LYS A 211 25.05 38.23 37.09
CA LYS A 211 24.64 39.37 37.94
C LYS A 211 24.02 40.58 37.21
N SER A 212 23.11 41.27 37.94
CA SER A 212 22.93 42.75 38.13
C SER A 212 22.49 43.67 36.97
N PRO A 213 22.05 44.93 37.25
CA PRO A 213 21.36 45.51 38.43
C PRO A 213 20.21 46.50 38.08
N ASN A 214 19.36 46.86 39.06
CA ASN A 214 19.03 48.27 39.42
C ASN A 214 17.91 48.38 40.48
N ASN A 215 18.24 49.14 41.54
CA ASN A 215 17.51 50.21 42.26
C ASN A 215 15.97 50.14 42.47
N ASP A 216 15.37 50.63 43.55
CA ASP A 216 15.77 51.47 44.70
C ASP A 216 14.62 51.37 45.75
N ASN A 217 14.96 51.46 47.04
CA ASN A 217 14.22 52.02 48.21
C ASN A 217 12.71 51.70 48.39
N THR A 218 12.23 51.24 49.55
CA THR A 218 12.29 51.89 50.87
C THR A 218 11.89 50.94 52.01
N ASP A 219 12.60 51.07 53.14
CA ASP A 219 12.21 51.01 54.55
C ASP A 219 10.86 50.39 54.97
N GLU A 220 10.88 49.38 55.84
CA GLU A 220 10.55 49.56 57.27
C GLU A 220 10.81 48.30 58.11
N ALA A 221 11.04 48.54 59.41
CA ALA A 221 11.65 47.66 60.38
C ALA A 221 10.71 46.63 61.03
N GLY A 222 11.28 45.49 61.45
CA GLY A 222 10.66 44.59 62.43
C GLY A 222 11.44 43.28 62.65
N PRO A 223 12.00 43.01 63.85
CA PRO A 223 12.64 41.74 64.20
C PRO A 223 11.71 40.88 65.11
N PRO A 224 12.17 39.77 65.71
CA PRO A 224 12.63 38.50 65.15
C PRO A 224 11.76 37.31 65.68
N GLN A 225 12.10 36.07 65.30
CA GLN A 225 12.03 34.81 66.11
C GLN A 225 11.33 33.58 65.47
N ASN A 226 12.18 32.62 65.07
CA ASN A 226 12.20 31.21 65.52
C ASN A 226 11.15 30.21 64.94
N PRO A 227 11.28 28.87 65.17
CA PRO A 227 11.83 27.94 64.17
C PRO A 227 10.92 26.71 63.88
N LYS A 228 11.40 25.84 62.99
CA LYS A 228 10.98 24.44 62.73
C LYS A 228 9.67 24.26 61.96
N GLN A 229 9.79 23.70 60.76
CA GLN A 229 9.15 22.40 60.48
C GLN A 229 9.86 21.72 59.32
N ALA A 230 10.34 20.51 59.62
CA ALA A 230 10.80 19.55 58.64
C ALA A 230 9.60 19.03 57.86
N ASP A 231 9.69 18.99 56.53
CA ASP A 231 8.77 18.21 55.73
C ASP A 231 9.54 17.32 54.75
N LYS A 232 9.40 16.02 54.96
CA LYS A 232 9.97 14.94 54.16
C LYS A 232 8.99 14.64 53.04
N THR A 233 9.19 15.20 51.86
CA THR A 233 8.48 14.75 50.65
C THR A 233 9.35 13.76 49.86
N ALA A 234 9.24 12.49 50.25
CA ALA A 234 9.68 11.37 49.43
C ALA A 234 8.76 11.26 48.20
N LYS A 235 9.21 11.77 47.05
CA LYS A 235 8.56 11.55 45.75
C LYS A 235 8.70 10.07 45.37
N LYS A 236 7.64 9.28 45.59
CA LYS A 236 7.48 7.96 44.99
C LYS A 236 7.37 8.12 43.47
N GLN A 237 8.43 7.79 42.74
CA GLN A 237 8.36 7.49 41.31
C GLN A 237 7.41 6.30 41.14
N LYS A 238 6.19 6.56 40.65
CA LYS A 238 5.30 5.51 40.17
C LYS A 238 5.83 5.09 38.79
N HIS A 239 6.53 3.96 38.74
CA HIS A 239 6.78 3.27 37.47
C HIS A 239 5.42 2.98 36.84
N LYS A 240 5.13 3.65 35.71
CA LYS A 240 3.99 3.30 34.85
C LYS A 240 4.33 1.96 34.22
N THR A 241 3.75 0.88 34.73
CA THR A 241 3.75 -0.41 34.04
C THR A 241 3.10 -0.23 32.68
N ALA A 242 3.85 -0.49 31.61
CA ALA A 242 3.34 -0.45 30.25
C ALA A 242 2.16 -1.41 30.15
N LYS A 243 0.98 -0.89 29.78
CA LYS A 243 -0.19 -1.74 29.54
C LYS A 243 0.13 -2.66 28.37
N LYS A 244 0.21 -3.97 28.62
CA LYS A 244 0.37 -4.99 27.59
C LYS A 244 -0.81 -4.85 26.60
N ARG A 245 -0.50 -4.63 25.32
CA ARG A 245 -1.52 -4.62 24.27
C ARG A 245 -2.11 -6.03 24.18
N VAL A 246 -3.44 -6.13 24.24
CA VAL A 246 -4.16 -7.38 24.00
C VAL A 246 -4.70 -7.29 22.59
N TYR A 247 -4.13 -8.11 21.70
CA TYR A 247 -4.61 -8.25 20.34
C TYR A 247 -5.84 -9.14 20.33
N LYS A 248 -6.77 -8.89 19.41
CA LYS A 248 -7.97 -9.70 19.22
C LYS A 248 -8.02 -10.24 17.81
N ASP A 249 -8.43 -11.49 17.65
CA ASP A 249 -8.71 -12.09 16.35
C ASP A 249 -10.01 -11.50 15.74
N ARG A 250 -10.37 -11.96 14.53
CA ARG A 250 -11.62 -11.54 13.85
C ARG A 250 -12.88 -11.88 14.66
N ALA A 251 -12.83 -12.91 15.50
CA ALA A 251 -13.92 -13.31 16.40
C ALA A 251 -13.91 -12.54 17.74
N GLY A 252 -12.94 -11.66 17.98
CA GLY A 252 -12.80 -10.88 19.19
C GLY A 252 -12.09 -11.61 20.34
N ASN A 253 -11.57 -12.82 20.13
CA ASN A 253 -10.80 -13.57 21.13
C ASN A 253 -9.37 -13.04 21.23
N PRO A 254 -8.71 -13.14 22.40
CA PRO A 254 -7.31 -12.77 22.53
C PRO A 254 -6.43 -13.54 21.54
N LEU A 255 -5.78 -12.81 20.63
CA LEU A 255 -4.86 -13.39 19.65
C LEU A 255 -3.54 -13.71 20.35
N ILE A 256 -3.16 -14.99 20.36
CA ILE A 256 -1.91 -15.47 20.93
C ILE A 256 -0.83 -15.30 19.87
N LEU A 257 0.19 -14.49 20.16
CA LEU A 257 1.34 -14.34 19.29
C LEU A 257 2.14 -15.66 19.25
N PRO A 258 2.55 -16.12 18.06
CA PRO A 258 3.34 -17.33 17.92
C PRO A 258 4.74 -17.14 18.52
N SER A 259 5.31 -18.24 18.98
CA SER A 259 6.76 -18.36 19.14
C SER A 259 7.45 -18.32 17.77
N HIS A 260 8.75 -17.97 17.76
CA HIS A 260 9.54 -18.00 16.52
C HIS A 260 9.53 -19.40 15.85
N ARG A 261 9.39 -20.48 16.64
CA ARG A 261 9.35 -21.86 16.14
C ARG A 261 8.02 -22.16 15.44
N GLU A 262 6.91 -21.69 16.00
CA GLU A 262 5.59 -21.83 15.37
C GLU A 262 5.51 -21.03 14.08
N LEU A 263 6.04 -19.80 14.07
CA LEU A 263 6.13 -18.99 12.86
C LEU A 263 6.89 -19.72 11.75
N SER A 264 8.07 -20.26 12.08
CA SER A 264 8.87 -21.02 11.13
C SER A 264 8.13 -22.26 10.61
N LYS A 265 7.38 -22.98 11.45
CA LYS A 265 6.59 -24.14 11.03
C LYS A 265 5.48 -23.76 10.05
N GLU A 266 4.73 -22.69 10.32
CA GLU A 266 3.69 -22.23 9.38
C GLU A 266 4.28 -21.75 8.05
N LEU A 267 5.42 -21.06 8.08
CA LEU A 267 6.13 -20.65 6.86
C LEU A 267 6.59 -21.84 6.00
N CYS A 268 6.89 -22.99 6.59
CA CYS A 268 7.28 -24.15 5.81
C CYS A 268 6.11 -24.88 5.16
N LYS A 269 4.90 -24.74 5.70
CA LYS A 269 3.69 -25.34 5.10
C LYS A 269 3.37 -24.77 3.72
N ILE A 270 3.79 -23.54 3.47
CA ILE A 270 3.63 -22.88 2.16
C ILE A 270 4.83 -23.10 1.23
N VAL A 271 5.93 -23.71 1.71
CA VAL A 271 7.11 -24.01 0.87
C VAL A 271 7.12 -25.47 0.43
N ALA A 272 6.80 -26.41 1.33
CA ALA A 272 6.74 -27.83 1.02
C ALA A 272 5.36 -28.23 0.49
N THR A 273 4.95 -27.66 -0.64
CA THR A 273 3.60 -27.81 -1.21
C THR A 273 3.25 -29.25 -1.61
N ASP A 274 4.24 -30.12 -1.72
CA ASP A 274 4.13 -31.56 -1.94
C ASP A 274 3.82 -32.37 -0.66
N HIS A 275 4.20 -31.85 0.51
CA HIS A 275 4.01 -32.51 1.81
C HIS A 275 2.72 -32.07 2.51
N TYR A 276 2.17 -30.92 2.16
CA TYR A 276 0.99 -30.34 2.80
C TYR A 276 -0.19 -30.26 1.83
N SER A 277 -1.39 -30.56 2.34
CA SER A 277 -2.61 -30.44 1.55
C SER A 277 -2.99 -28.98 1.27
N GLY A 278 -3.83 -28.78 0.26
CA GLY A 278 -4.42 -27.47 -0.07
C GLY A 278 -5.00 -26.71 1.12
N ALA A 279 -5.77 -27.41 1.95
CA ALA A 279 -6.39 -26.83 3.13
C ALA A 279 -5.36 -26.43 4.20
N GLU A 280 -4.21 -27.11 4.28
CA GLU A 280 -3.17 -26.82 5.26
C GLU A 280 -2.39 -25.56 4.92
N PHE A 281 -2.02 -25.36 3.65
CA PHE A 281 -1.35 -24.12 3.26
C PHE A 281 -2.30 -22.91 3.33
N LEU A 282 -3.59 -23.06 3.00
CA LEU A 282 -4.56 -21.95 3.13
C LEU A 282 -4.71 -21.52 4.59
N ARG A 283 -4.75 -22.50 5.51
CA ARG A 283 -4.78 -22.25 6.94
C ARG A 283 -3.48 -21.61 7.44
N ALA A 284 -2.33 -22.00 6.87
CA ALA A 284 -1.04 -21.40 7.21
C ALA A 284 -1.01 -19.92 6.78
N LEU A 285 -1.40 -19.60 5.55
CA LEU A 285 -1.48 -18.22 5.06
C LEU A 285 -2.42 -17.37 5.90
N GLU A 286 -3.58 -17.90 6.28
CA GLU A 286 -4.52 -17.20 7.15
C GLU A 286 -3.92 -16.86 8.51
N ARG A 287 -3.22 -17.80 9.15
CA ARG A 287 -2.50 -17.54 10.42
C ARG A 287 -1.41 -16.49 10.23
N LEU A 288 -0.63 -16.59 9.16
CA LEU A 288 0.43 -15.63 8.86
C LEU A 288 -0.14 -14.22 8.66
N ALA A 289 -1.27 -14.08 7.97
CA ALA A 289 -1.94 -12.80 7.76
C ALA A 289 -2.47 -12.22 9.08
N GLU A 290 -3.14 -13.04 9.90
CA GLU A 290 -3.63 -12.62 11.23
C GLU A 290 -2.48 -12.16 12.15
N TRP A 291 -1.36 -12.89 12.13
CA TRP A 291 -0.18 -12.53 12.89
C TRP A 291 0.48 -11.25 12.39
N ALA A 292 0.65 -11.09 11.08
CA ALA A 292 1.18 -9.87 10.49
C ALA A 292 0.31 -8.64 10.81
N HIS A 293 -1.01 -8.81 10.81
CA HIS A 293 -1.98 -7.76 11.15
C HIS A 293 -1.85 -7.23 12.59
N THR A 294 -1.25 -8.00 13.51
CA THR A 294 -0.97 -7.51 14.88
C THR A 294 0.02 -6.35 14.91
N GLN A 295 0.82 -6.18 13.86
CA GLN A 295 1.90 -5.20 13.79
C GLN A 295 2.91 -5.38 14.94
N ASP A 296 3.03 -6.58 15.52
CA ASP A 296 4.04 -6.87 16.53
C ASP A 296 5.44 -6.86 15.91
N THR A 297 6.26 -5.93 16.37
CA THR A 297 7.60 -5.68 15.82
C THR A 297 8.50 -6.91 15.90
N ASN A 298 8.44 -7.68 16.99
CA ASN A 298 9.30 -8.87 17.14
C ASN A 298 8.88 -9.99 16.20
N LEU A 299 7.57 -10.19 16.04
CA LEU A 299 7.02 -11.13 15.07
C LEU A 299 7.47 -10.78 13.65
N LEU A 300 7.33 -9.52 13.25
CA LEU A 300 7.72 -9.07 11.90
C LEU A 300 9.24 -9.16 11.68
N LYS A 301 10.07 -8.90 12.70
CA LYS A 301 11.52 -9.15 12.63
C LYS A 301 11.84 -10.62 12.41
N HIS A 302 11.16 -11.53 13.11
CA HIS A 302 11.34 -12.96 12.90
C HIS A 302 10.84 -13.40 11.52
N PHE A 303 9.70 -12.87 11.06
CA PHE A 303 9.20 -13.12 9.72
C PHE A 303 10.22 -12.74 8.64
N LEU A 304 10.80 -11.53 8.76
CA LEU A 304 11.88 -11.07 7.90
C LEU A 304 13.13 -11.97 7.98
N THR A 305 13.54 -12.34 9.19
CA THR A 305 14.71 -13.21 9.43
C THR A 305 14.58 -14.57 8.73
N TYR A 306 13.36 -15.12 8.66
CA TYR A 306 13.09 -16.40 7.99
C TYR A 306 12.84 -16.28 6.48
N GLY A 307 13.06 -15.09 5.89
CA GLY A 307 12.77 -14.83 4.48
C GLY A 307 11.29 -14.99 4.16
N GLY A 308 10.40 -14.72 5.12
CA GLY A 308 8.98 -15.04 5.02
C GLY A 308 8.32 -14.44 3.78
N VAL A 309 8.67 -13.21 3.40
CA VAL A 309 8.06 -12.55 2.23
C VAL A 309 8.47 -13.20 0.91
N VAL A 310 9.73 -13.66 0.80
CA VAL A 310 10.22 -14.40 -0.39
C VAL A 310 9.43 -15.69 -0.55
N LYS A 311 9.29 -16.46 0.54
CA LYS A 311 8.52 -17.71 0.55
C LYS A 311 7.06 -17.52 0.13
N VAL A 312 6.42 -16.43 0.57
CA VAL A 312 5.03 -16.13 0.17
C VAL A 312 4.94 -15.74 -1.31
N VAL A 313 5.90 -14.98 -1.83
CA VAL A 313 5.96 -14.63 -3.26
C VAL A 313 6.20 -15.87 -4.13
N ASP A 314 7.13 -16.74 -3.75
CA ASP A 314 7.43 -17.98 -4.47
C ASP A 314 6.22 -18.92 -4.46
N PHE A 315 5.59 -19.12 -3.29
CA PHE A 315 4.33 -19.88 -3.19
C PHE A 315 3.26 -19.31 -4.12
N LEU A 316 3.05 -18.00 -4.12
CA LEU A 316 2.02 -17.37 -4.95
C LEU A 316 2.31 -17.60 -6.44
N ARG A 317 3.57 -17.47 -6.87
CA ARG A 317 3.99 -17.75 -8.25
C ARG A 317 3.71 -19.21 -8.63
N GLU A 318 4.11 -20.16 -7.78
CA GLU A 318 3.87 -21.59 -8.01
C GLU A 318 2.38 -21.92 -8.15
N GLN A 319 1.51 -21.31 -7.33
CA GLN A 319 0.07 -21.56 -7.41
C GLN A 319 -0.54 -20.99 -8.70
N ILE A 320 -0.10 -19.83 -9.17
CA ILE A 320 -0.58 -19.24 -10.43
C ILE A 320 -0.12 -20.05 -11.64
N GLU A 321 1.09 -20.61 -11.58
CA GLU A 321 1.67 -21.38 -12.68
C GLU A 321 1.23 -22.86 -12.71
N ASP A 322 0.69 -23.40 -11.60
CA ASP A 322 0.18 -24.78 -11.55
C ASP A 322 -1.16 -24.89 -12.30
N PRO A 323 -1.22 -25.59 -13.45
CA PRO A 323 -2.45 -25.73 -14.23
C PRO A 323 -3.55 -26.50 -13.51
N ARG A 324 -3.26 -27.14 -12.37
CA ARG A 324 -4.24 -27.83 -11.52
C ARG A 324 -4.86 -26.90 -10.48
N CYS A 325 -4.27 -25.74 -10.25
CA CYS A 325 -4.75 -24.74 -9.30
C CYS A 325 -5.63 -23.74 -10.06
N GLU A 326 -6.95 -23.96 -10.05
CA GLU A 326 -7.89 -23.11 -10.77
C GLU A 326 -9.12 -22.74 -9.92
N GLY A 327 -9.93 -21.81 -10.42
CA GLY A 327 -11.22 -21.46 -9.84
C GLY A 327 -11.12 -20.84 -8.44
N GLU A 328 -12.06 -21.21 -7.56
CA GLU A 328 -12.17 -20.61 -6.22
C GLU A 328 -10.93 -20.84 -5.36
N PHE A 329 -10.30 -22.00 -5.49
CA PHE A 329 -9.13 -22.35 -4.69
C PHE A 329 -7.95 -21.44 -5.00
N LEU A 330 -7.63 -21.22 -6.28
CA LEU A 330 -6.60 -20.28 -6.71
C LEU A 330 -6.89 -18.86 -6.20
N MET A 331 -8.14 -18.40 -6.31
CA MET A 331 -8.52 -17.06 -5.83
C MET A 331 -8.33 -16.92 -4.31
N GLU A 332 -8.60 -17.99 -3.54
CA GLU A 332 -8.36 -17.99 -2.10
C GLU A 332 -6.86 -17.96 -1.76
N CYS A 333 -6.03 -18.70 -2.51
CA CYS A 333 -4.57 -18.64 -2.41
C CYS A 333 -4.06 -17.22 -2.67
N ILE A 334 -4.47 -16.62 -3.78
CA ILE A 334 -4.07 -15.27 -4.18
C ILE A 334 -4.43 -14.27 -3.08
N HIS A 335 -5.70 -14.25 -2.67
CA HIS A 335 -6.18 -13.34 -1.65
C HIS A 335 -5.40 -13.48 -0.33
N LYS A 336 -5.25 -14.70 0.20
CA LYS A 336 -4.56 -14.90 1.49
C LYS A 336 -3.05 -14.60 1.40
N ALA A 337 -2.39 -14.97 0.30
CA ALA A 337 -0.97 -14.65 0.11
C ALA A 337 -0.74 -13.14 0.00
N CYS A 338 -1.59 -12.44 -0.75
CA CYS A 338 -1.52 -10.98 -0.88
C CYS A 338 -1.84 -10.27 0.44
N ASP A 339 -2.78 -10.78 1.24
CA ASP A 339 -3.03 -10.30 2.60
C ASP A 339 -1.76 -10.37 3.47
N VAL A 340 -0.99 -11.47 3.40
CA VAL A 340 0.28 -11.57 4.11
C VAL A 340 1.26 -10.50 3.63
N ILE A 341 1.50 -10.40 2.31
CA ILE A 341 2.42 -9.42 1.72
C ILE A 341 2.03 -7.98 2.09
N CYS A 342 0.75 -7.65 1.95
CA CYS A 342 0.17 -6.36 2.31
C CYS A 342 0.47 -5.99 3.78
N ASN A 343 0.19 -6.90 4.71
CA ASN A 343 0.37 -6.63 6.15
C ASN A 343 1.84 -6.54 6.55
N VAL A 344 2.74 -7.33 5.98
CA VAL A 344 4.18 -7.29 6.34
C VAL A 344 4.94 -6.13 5.68
N CYS A 345 4.37 -5.55 4.62
CA CYS A 345 4.85 -4.32 3.98
C CYS A 345 4.15 -3.07 4.51
N PHE A 346 3.28 -3.19 5.53
CA PHE A 346 2.61 -2.04 6.14
C PHE A 346 3.45 -1.46 7.29
N VAL A 347 3.77 -0.16 7.25
CA VAL A 347 4.60 0.54 8.26
C VAL A 347 4.01 0.52 9.68
N GLY A 348 2.73 0.15 9.80
CA GLY A 348 2.02 0.12 11.07
C GLY A 348 1.54 1.49 11.50
N LYS A 349 0.68 1.50 12.52
CA LYS A 349 0.17 2.76 13.08
C LYS A 349 1.33 3.57 13.67
N PHE A 350 1.43 4.83 13.27
CA PHE A 350 2.50 5.75 13.68
C PHE A 350 3.91 5.33 13.22
N GLY A 351 4.03 4.52 12.16
CA GLY A 351 5.33 4.12 11.60
C GLY A 351 6.13 3.17 12.49
N ILE A 352 5.49 2.45 13.42
CA ILE A 352 6.19 1.61 14.41
C ILE A 352 7.05 0.49 13.77
N ASN A 353 6.74 0.09 12.54
CA ASN A 353 7.44 -0.94 11.79
C ASN A 353 7.98 -0.41 10.45
N GLU A 354 8.24 0.90 10.34
CA GLU A 354 8.71 1.53 9.09
C GLU A 354 9.93 0.81 8.50
N ASP A 355 10.99 0.60 9.30
CA ASP A 355 12.22 -0.04 8.82
C ASP A 355 11.99 -1.47 8.30
N ILE A 356 11.17 -2.25 9.01
CA ILE A 356 10.85 -3.64 8.64
C ILE A 356 10.00 -3.67 7.37
N ALA A 357 9.00 -2.78 7.27
CA ALA A 357 8.12 -2.66 6.12
C ALA A 357 8.88 -2.26 4.86
N VAL A 358 9.77 -1.27 4.95
CA VAL A 358 10.67 -0.83 3.85
C VAL A 358 11.56 -1.98 3.39
N VAL A 359 12.14 -2.74 4.32
CA VAL A 359 12.97 -3.89 3.97
C VAL A 359 12.15 -4.99 3.30
N ASN A 360 11.01 -5.38 3.86
CA ASN A 360 10.14 -6.40 3.25
C ASN A 360 9.69 -5.98 1.84
N ALA A 361 9.23 -4.73 1.68
CA ALA A 361 8.81 -4.21 0.39
C ALA A 361 9.96 -4.19 -0.63
N THR A 362 11.16 -3.79 -0.21
CA THR A 362 12.36 -3.84 -1.05
C THR A 362 12.69 -5.27 -1.48
N VAL A 363 12.54 -6.24 -0.58
CA VAL A 363 12.73 -7.67 -0.89
C VAL A 363 11.68 -8.14 -1.90
N VAL A 364 10.40 -7.76 -1.76
CA VAL A 364 9.36 -8.09 -2.75
C VAL A 364 9.77 -7.62 -4.14
N VAL A 365 10.24 -6.37 -4.29
CA VAL A 365 10.67 -5.84 -5.60
C VAL A 365 11.88 -6.61 -6.15
N LYS A 366 12.85 -6.96 -5.30
CA LYS A 366 14.07 -7.65 -5.73
C LYS A 366 13.86 -9.09 -6.18
N TYR A 367 12.83 -9.76 -5.66
CA TYR A 367 12.52 -11.15 -5.96
C TYR A 367 11.35 -11.29 -6.94
N GLU A 368 11.23 -10.31 -7.85
CA GLU A 368 10.21 -10.29 -8.92
C GLU A 368 8.77 -10.42 -8.37
N GLY A 369 8.55 -9.94 -7.14
CA GLY A 369 7.27 -10.05 -6.46
C GLY A 369 6.21 -9.10 -7.01
N ILE A 370 6.61 -7.94 -7.57
CA ILE A 370 5.67 -7.08 -8.30
C ILE A 370 5.16 -7.80 -9.55
N GLU A 371 6.04 -8.41 -10.32
CA GLU A 371 5.67 -9.20 -11.50
C GLU A 371 4.73 -10.35 -11.13
N THR A 372 5.01 -11.08 -10.04
CA THR A 372 4.10 -12.11 -9.51
C THR A 372 2.75 -11.54 -9.11
N LEU A 373 2.70 -10.39 -8.42
CA LEU A 373 1.44 -9.72 -8.06
C LEU A 373 0.66 -9.27 -9.32
N LEU A 374 1.34 -8.83 -10.37
CA LEU A 374 0.69 -8.49 -11.64
C LEU A 374 0.13 -9.72 -12.37
N MET A 375 0.83 -10.86 -12.31
CA MET A 375 0.29 -12.14 -12.78
C MET A 375 -0.97 -12.52 -11.99
N ALA A 376 -0.93 -12.42 -10.66
CA ALA A 376 -2.09 -12.67 -9.80
C ALA A 376 -3.26 -11.73 -10.12
N SER A 377 -2.97 -10.46 -10.44
CA SER A 377 -3.99 -9.49 -10.86
C SER A 377 -4.68 -9.89 -12.17
N ASN A 378 -4.00 -10.62 -13.06
CA ASN A 378 -4.56 -11.04 -14.34
C ASN A 378 -5.52 -12.23 -14.24
N GLU A 379 -5.46 -12.97 -13.13
CA GLU A 379 -6.44 -14.01 -12.81
C GLU A 379 -7.85 -13.43 -12.63
N TYR A 380 -7.97 -12.15 -12.28
CA TYR A 380 -9.22 -11.41 -12.40
C TYR A 380 -9.47 -10.97 -13.85
N ASN A 381 -10.50 -11.55 -14.48
CA ASN A 381 -10.81 -11.37 -15.90
C ASN A 381 -12.34 -11.36 -16.16
N GLU A 382 -12.72 -11.17 -17.42
CA GLU A 382 -14.15 -11.06 -17.79
C GLU A 382 -14.99 -12.29 -17.44
N ALA A 383 -14.39 -13.49 -17.37
CA ALA A 383 -15.13 -14.72 -17.07
C ALA A 383 -15.49 -14.84 -15.58
N ASN A 384 -14.74 -14.19 -14.69
CA ASN A 384 -14.95 -14.27 -13.24
C ASN A 384 -15.15 -12.89 -12.58
N LYS A 385 -15.35 -11.82 -13.35
CA LYS A 385 -15.44 -10.45 -12.83
C LYS A 385 -16.55 -10.23 -11.80
N ASP A 386 -17.65 -10.98 -11.92
CA ASP A 386 -18.81 -10.92 -11.02
C ASP A 386 -18.66 -11.88 -9.82
N HIS A 387 -17.58 -12.67 -9.76
CA HIS A 387 -17.33 -13.62 -8.69
C HIS A 387 -16.76 -12.89 -7.46
N PRO A 388 -17.45 -12.91 -6.29
CA PRO A 388 -17.02 -12.13 -5.12
C PRO A 388 -15.60 -12.46 -4.64
N LEU A 389 -15.20 -13.74 -4.71
CA LEU A 389 -13.86 -14.16 -4.30
C LEU A 389 -12.77 -13.67 -5.27
N ALA A 390 -13.06 -13.61 -6.57
CA ALA A 390 -12.10 -13.10 -7.56
C ALA A 390 -11.91 -11.59 -7.37
N LEU A 391 -12.99 -10.87 -7.10
CA LEU A 391 -12.93 -9.44 -6.78
C LEU A 391 -12.13 -9.19 -5.49
N LYS A 392 -12.32 -10.02 -4.46
CA LYS A 392 -11.55 -9.94 -3.21
C LYS A 392 -10.07 -10.29 -3.40
N ALA A 393 -9.75 -11.24 -4.28
CA ALA A 393 -8.39 -11.54 -4.66
C ALA A 393 -7.72 -10.33 -5.36
N ALA A 394 -8.44 -9.70 -6.30
CA ALA A 394 -7.96 -8.48 -6.96
C ALA A 394 -7.72 -7.33 -5.97
N GLU A 395 -8.64 -7.12 -5.02
CA GLU A 395 -8.48 -6.16 -3.93
C GLU A 395 -7.21 -6.43 -3.12
N GLY A 396 -7.00 -7.68 -2.68
CA GLY A 396 -5.81 -8.08 -1.94
C GLY A 396 -4.51 -7.82 -2.72
N VAL A 397 -4.51 -8.14 -4.02
CA VAL A 397 -3.36 -7.88 -4.92
C VAL A 397 -3.03 -6.39 -4.99
N TRP A 398 -4.02 -5.54 -5.22
CA TRP A 398 -3.79 -4.09 -5.35
C TRP A 398 -3.43 -3.42 -4.02
N ASN A 399 -3.97 -3.91 -2.91
CA ASN A 399 -3.54 -3.55 -1.56
C ASN A 399 -2.04 -3.88 -1.34
N ALA A 400 -1.62 -5.09 -1.74
CA ALA A 400 -0.23 -5.51 -1.64
C ALA A 400 0.70 -4.66 -2.53
N ILE A 401 0.32 -4.43 -3.80
CA ILE A 401 1.09 -3.58 -4.72
C ILE A 401 1.24 -2.17 -4.14
N MET A 402 0.15 -1.55 -3.66
CA MET A 402 0.19 -0.21 -3.07
C MET A 402 1.18 -0.15 -1.90
N ASN A 403 1.08 -1.08 -0.93
CA ASN A 403 1.97 -1.08 0.23
C ASN A 403 3.44 -1.34 -0.14
N VAL A 404 3.70 -2.21 -1.12
CA VAL A 404 5.06 -2.40 -1.65
C VAL A 404 5.56 -1.10 -2.28
N TYR A 405 4.75 -0.44 -3.10
CA TYR A 405 5.11 0.79 -3.79
C TYR A 405 5.40 1.95 -2.82
N CYS A 406 4.59 2.10 -1.78
CA CYS A 406 4.76 3.11 -0.74
C CYS A 406 6.08 2.98 0.02
N ASN A 407 6.62 1.76 0.15
CA ASN A 407 7.76 1.47 1.02
C ASN A 407 9.04 1.04 0.28
N ALA A 408 8.94 0.68 -1.00
CA ALA A 408 10.07 0.26 -1.83
C ALA A 408 10.46 1.30 -2.88
N GLU A 409 10.19 2.59 -2.65
CA GLU A 409 10.39 3.68 -3.64
C GLU A 409 11.76 3.59 -4.33
N THR A 410 12.83 3.38 -3.56
CA THR A 410 14.21 3.34 -4.08
C THR A 410 14.55 2.10 -4.89
N ALA A 411 13.78 1.01 -4.73
CA ALA A 411 13.93 -0.22 -5.49
C ALA A 411 13.11 -0.21 -6.79
N MET A 412 12.07 0.62 -6.87
CA MET A 412 11.22 0.73 -8.04
C MET A 412 11.97 1.35 -9.23
N THR A 413 11.94 0.68 -10.37
CA THR A 413 12.49 1.23 -11.63
C THR A 413 11.39 1.81 -12.48
N LYS A 414 11.71 2.79 -13.34
CA LYS A 414 10.75 3.32 -14.32
C LYS A 414 10.06 2.22 -15.13
N LYS A 415 10.80 1.19 -15.57
CA LYS A 415 10.25 0.06 -16.34
C LYS A 415 9.15 -0.65 -15.55
N LEU A 416 9.45 -1.00 -14.29
CA LEU A 416 8.50 -1.70 -13.42
C LEU A 416 7.28 -0.84 -13.11
N SER A 417 7.48 0.45 -12.83
CA SER A 417 6.40 1.43 -12.62
C SER A 417 5.45 1.52 -13.81
N MET A 418 5.99 1.48 -15.04
CA MET A 418 5.17 1.51 -16.25
C MET A 418 4.39 0.19 -16.47
N LEU A 419 4.92 -0.96 -16.04
CA LEU A 419 4.18 -2.23 -16.04
C LEU A 419 3.00 -2.20 -15.07
N VAL A 420 3.23 -1.70 -13.84
CA VAL A 420 2.17 -1.53 -12.83
C VAL A 420 1.10 -0.55 -13.33
N LEU A 421 1.51 0.55 -13.96
CA LEU A 421 0.59 1.52 -14.55
C LEU A 421 -0.30 0.88 -15.62
N ASP A 422 0.29 0.16 -16.58
CA ASP A 422 -0.46 -0.50 -17.65
C ASP A 422 -1.47 -1.53 -17.09
N ALA A 423 -1.02 -2.39 -16.18
CA ALA A 423 -1.90 -3.35 -15.52
C ALA A 423 -3.03 -2.67 -14.73
N GLY A 424 -2.75 -1.55 -14.07
CA GLY A 424 -3.77 -0.76 -13.37
C GLY A 424 -4.81 -0.18 -14.32
N LEU A 425 -4.40 0.31 -15.50
CA LEU A 425 -5.34 0.84 -16.49
C LEU A 425 -6.26 -0.27 -17.01
N GLN A 426 -5.70 -1.46 -17.24
CA GLN A 426 -6.49 -2.64 -17.57
C GLN A 426 -7.45 -3.00 -16.42
N MET A 427 -7.01 -2.91 -15.17
CA MET A 427 -7.85 -3.18 -14.01
C MET A 427 -9.02 -2.20 -13.90
N LEU A 428 -8.78 -0.89 -14.10
CA LEU A 428 -9.83 0.13 -14.13
C LEU A 428 -10.90 -0.17 -15.19
N ALA A 429 -10.48 -0.67 -16.36
CA ALA A 429 -11.40 -1.05 -17.42
C ALA A 429 -12.26 -2.28 -17.05
N ARG A 430 -11.65 -3.30 -16.42
CA ARG A 430 -12.31 -4.56 -16.01
C ARG A 430 -13.23 -4.37 -14.81
N ILE A 431 -12.69 -3.92 -13.67
CA ILE A 431 -13.42 -3.75 -12.40
C ILE A 431 -14.37 -2.60 -12.47
N GLY A 432 -14.05 -1.60 -13.30
CA GLY A 432 -14.85 -0.42 -13.48
C GLY A 432 -16.33 -0.74 -13.34
N SER A 433 -16.92 -1.55 -14.23
CA SER A 433 -18.37 -1.77 -14.32
C SER A 433 -19.03 -2.49 -13.16
N VAL A 434 -18.28 -2.92 -12.16
CA VAL A 434 -18.77 -3.71 -11.04
C VAL A 434 -19.30 -2.79 -9.94
N ASP A 435 -20.60 -2.89 -9.65
CA ASP A 435 -21.26 -2.15 -8.57
C ASP A 435 -21.10 -2.89 -7.23
N HIS A 436 -19.90 -2.83 -6.66
CA HIS A 436 -19.56 -3.51 -5.40
C HIS A 436 -18.58 -2.68 -4.56
N PRO A 437 -18.72 -2.58 -3.23
CA PRO A 437 -17.80 -1.78 -2.38
C PRO A 437 -16.33 -2.17 -2.55
N VAL A 438 -16.04 -3.48 -2.61
CA VAL A 438 -14.68 -3.98 -2.86
C VAL A 438 -14.12 -3.51 -4.21
N ALA A 439 -14.97 -3.33 -5.23
CA ALA A 439 -14.54 -2.77 -6.51
C ALA A 439 -14.09 -1.32 -6.36
N ALA A 440 -14.83 -0.50 -5.59
CA ALA A 440 -14.46 0.88 -5.31
C ALA A 440 -13.13 0.97 -4.54
N GLU A 441 -12.95 0.15 -3.50
CA GLU A 441 -11.71 0.05 -2.72
C GLU A 441 -10.52 -0.40 -3.60
N THR A 442 -10.73 -1.40 -4.46
CA THR A 442 -9.69 -1.84 -5.41
C THR A 442 -9.29 -0.71 -6.36
N ILE A 443 -10.26 0.03 -6.90
CA ILE A 443 -9.99 1.18 -7.78
C ILE A 443 -9.28 2.31 -7.02
N ALA A 444 -9.64 2.58 -5.76
CA ALA A 444 -8.97 3.57 -4.92
C ALA A 444 -7.48 3.22 -4.73
N ASN A 445 -7.17 1.94 -4.45
CA ASN A 445 -5.81 1.44 -4.36
C ASN A 445 -5.01 1.59 -5.68
N VAL A 446 -5.67 1.38 -6.83
CA VAL A 446 -5.07 1.64 -8.15
C VAL A 446 -4.74 3.13 -8.30
N PHE A 447 -5.66 4.04 -7.95
CA PHE A 447 -5.42 5.48 -8.01
C PHE A 447 -4.29 5.95 -7.08
N ASN A 448 -4.23 5.44 -5.85
CA ASN A 448 -3.15 5.73 -4.92
C ASN A 448 -1.80 5.29 -5.50
N THR A 449 -1.75 4.07 -6.07
CA THR A 449 -0.55 3.56 -6.75
C THR A 449 -0.16 4.46 -7.93
N PHE A 450 -1.11 4.94 -8.73
CA PHE A 450 -0.86 5.87 -9.84
C PHE A 450 -0.36 7.24 -9.37
N TYR A 451 -0.89 7.75 -8.25
CA TYR A 451 -0.41 8.97 -7.63
C TYR A 451 1.08 8.84 -7.27
N ARG A 452 1.49 7.72 -6.68
CA ARG A 452 2.92 7.46 -6.38
C ARG A 452 3.75 7.41 -7.66
N ILE A 453 3.33 6.63 -8.65
CA ILE A 453 4.03 6.51 -9.95
C ILE A 453 4.27 7.89 -10.59
N THR A 454 3.26 8.76 -10.59
CA THR A 454 3.37 10.12 -11.14
C THR A 454 4.18 11.05 -10.26
N TYR A 455 4.02 10.99 -8.94
CA TYR A 455 4.76 11.78 -7.96
C TYR A 455 6.28 11.57 -8.06
N HIS A 456 6.73 10.35 -8.30
CA HIS A 456 8.16 10.05 -8.51
C HIS A 456 8.65 10.35 -9.93
N GLY A 457 7.78 10.85 -10.83
CA GLY A 457 8.17 11.27 -12.17
C GLY A 457 8.47 10.12 -13.13
N TYR A 458 7.94 8.92 -12.87
CA TYR A 458 8.13 7.79 -13.78
C TYR A 458 7.35 7.93 -15.08
N VAL A 459 6.29 8.75 -15.08
CA VAL A 459 5.45 9.03 -16.26
C VAL A 459 5.80 10.40 -16.81
N THR A 460 6.18 10.43 -18.09
CA THR A 460 6.36 11.67 -18.84
C THR A 460 5.04 12.17 -19.43
N ASN A 461 5.00 13.44 -19.83
CA ASN A 461 3.82 13.99 -20.53
C ASN A 461 3.49 13.20 -21.82
N GLU A 462 4.50 12.80 -22.59
CA GLU A 462 4.30 12.00 -23.80
C GLU A 462 3.68 10.63 -23.48
N GLU A 463 4.19 9.92 -22.48
CA GLU A 463 3.63 8.63 -22.04
C GLU A 463 2.19 8.79 -21.52
N PHE A 464 1.91 9.84 -20.75
CA PHE A 464 0.59 10.14 -20.23
C PHE A 464 -0.44 10.32 -21.35
N GLN A 465 -0.06 11.03 -22.41
CA GLN A 465 -0.91 11.27 -23.57
C GLN A 465 -1.01 10.03 -24.47
N LYS A 466 0.10 9.31 -24.69
CA LYS A 466 0.18 8.11 -25.54
C LYS A 466 -0.69 6.98 -25.01
N LEU A 467 -0.69 6.77 -23.69
CA LEU A 467 -1.47 5.73 -23.03
C LEU A 467 -2.92 6.16 -22.74
N ASP A 468 -3.29 7.40 -23.09
CA ASP A 468 -4.60 7.97 -22.83
C ASP A 468 -5.07 7.79 -21.37
N ILE A 469 -4.14 7.97 -20.43
CA ILE A 469 -4.33 7.68 -18.99
C ILE A 469 -5.55 8.44 -18.44
N LEU A 470 -5.66 9.72 -18.80
CA LEU A 470 -6.76 10.57 -18.36
C LEU A 470 -8.13 10.02 -18.75
N THR A 471 -8.26 9.45 -19.95
CA THR A 471 -9.54 8.89 -20.41
C THR A 471 -9.91 7.65 -19.61
N HIS A 472 -8.99 6.70 -19.49
CA HIS A 472 -9.22 5.46 -18.75
C HIS A 472 -9.59 5.74 -17.29
N CYS A 473 -8.89 6.65 -16.63
CA CYS A 473 -9.17 7.04 -15.24
C CYS A 473 -10.55 7.71 -15.09
N LEU A 474 -10.94 8.60 -16.01
CA LEU A 474 -12.24 9.28 -15.93
C LEU A 474 -13.41 8.37 -16.33
N ASP A 475 -13.19 7.34 -17.13
CA ASP A 475 -14.23 6.39 -17.56
C ASP A 475 -14.85 5.62 -16.38
N VAL A 476 -14.10 5.46 -15.29
CA VAL A 476 -14.59 4.90 -14.01
C VAL A 476 -15.80 5.68 -13.49
N PHE A 477 -15.81 7.00 -13.65
CA PHE A 477 -16.85 7.90 -13.11
C PHE A 477 -17.98 8.21 -14.10
N LYS A 478 -17.96 7.64 -15.32
CA LYS A 478 -18.97 7.93 -16.36
C LYS A 478 -20.28 7.15 -16.21
N ARG A 479 -20.39 6.24 -15.24
CA ARG A 479 -21.57 5.36 -15.13
C ARG A 479 -22.79 6.09 -14.63
N ASP A 480 -23.96 5.53 -14.95
CA ASP A 480 -25.24 6.06 -14.49
C ASP A 480 -25.17 6.22 -12.97
N VAL A 481 -25.19 7.50 -12.58
CA VAL A 481 -24.86 8.13 -11.28
C VAL A 481 -25.69 7.62 -10.10
N THR A 482 -26.43 6.53 -10.25
CA THR A 482 -27.29 6.02 -9.19
C THR A 482 -26.59 5.10 -8.19
N SER A 483 -25.38 4.58 -8.48
CA SER A 483 -24.70 3.63 -7.57
C SER A 483 -23.35 4.10 -7.01
N SER A 484 -22.66 5.04 -7.69
CA SER A 484 -21.34 5.56 -7.29
C SER A 484 -21.36 6.93 -6.61
N ASP A 485 -22.55 7.47 -6.31
CA ASP A 485 -22.70 8.65 -5.45
C ASP A 485 -22.08 8.35 -4.07
N GLY A 486 -20.88 8.87 -3.80
CA GLY A 486 -20.34 9.01 -2.44
C GLY A 486 -19.39 7.94 -1.91
N ASP A 487 -18.61 7.24 -2.75
CA ASP A 487 -17.42 6.57 -2.21
C ASP A 487 -16.32 7.61 -1.96
N GLU A 488 -16.18 7.99 -0.69
CA GLU A 488 -15.28 9.04 -0.23
C GLU A 488 -13.82 8.72 -0.53
N GLU A 489 -13.39 7.49 -0.28
CA GLU A 489 -12.01 7.05 -0.44
C GLU A 489 -11.62 6.99 -1.91
N LEU A 490 -12.48 6.45 -2.77
CA LEU A 490 -12.27 6.47 -4.21
C LEU A 490 -12.15 7.89 -4.76
N LEU A 491 -13.04 8.80 -4.35
CA LEU A 491 -12.99 10.19 -4.81
C LEU A 491 -11.76 10.93 -4.30
N GLU A 492 -11.37 10.70 -3.05
CA GLU A 492 -10.16 11.23 -2.45
C GLU A 492 -8.92 10.81 -3.26
N GLU A 493 -8.74 9.51 -3.49
CA GLU A 493 -7.58 8.97 -4.19
C GLU A 493 -7.53 9.39 -5.67
N ALA A 494 -8.68 9.41 -6.35
CA ALA A 494 -8.74 9.87 -7.74
C ALA A 494 -8.39 11.36 -7.87
N ILE A 495 -8.93 12.22 -7.00
CA ILE A 495 -8.62 13.65 -6.99
C ILE A 495 -7.15 13.88 -6.62
N SER A 496 -6.60 13.12 -5.66
CA SER A 496 -5.19 13.11 -5.30
C SER A 496 -4.30 12.81 -6.51
N PHE A 497 -4.62 11.73 -7.24
CA PHE A 497 -3.91 11.36 -8.47
C PHE A 497 -3.93 12.48 -9.51
N PHE A 498 -5.10 13.06 -9.81
CA PHE A 498 -5.19 14.15 -10.77
C PHE A 498 -4.46 15.41 -10.30
N TYR A 499 -4.44 15.69 -9.00
CA TYR A 499 -3.64 16.76 -8.43
C TYR A 499 -2.14 16.50 -8.63
N GLY A 500 -1.66 15.28 -8.37
CA GLY A 500 -0.29 14.87 -8.69
C GLY A 500 0.05 15.05 -10.17
N CYS A 501 -0.87 14.70 -11.07
CA CYS A 501 -0.71 14.93 -12.51
C CYS A 501 -0.57 16.43 -12.85
N HIS A 502 -1.34 17.28 -12.18
CA HIS A 502 -1.23 18.73 -12.31
C HIS A 502 0.14 19.26 -11.83
N GLU A 503 0.59 18.87 -10.65
CA GLU A 503 1.89 19.29 -10.10
C GLU A 503 3.06 18.86 -10.98
N LYS A 504 2.94 17.70 -11.64
CA LYS A 504 3.94 17.16 -12.56
C LYS A 504 3.75 17.63 -14.00
N THR A 505 2.85 18.56 -14.26
CA THR A 505 2.60 19.14 -15.59
C THR A 505 2.25 18.07 -16.66
N LEU A 506 1.58 17.00 -16.26
CA LEU A 506 1.15 15.91 -17.16
C LEU A 506 -0.08 16.30 -18.00
N PHE A 507 -0.85 17.30 -17.55
CA PHE A 507 -1.87 17.94 -18.36
C PHE A 507 -1.23 18.78 -19.46
N GLY A 508 -1.23 18.27 -20.69
CA GLY A 508 -0.58 18.90 -21.84
C GLY A 508 -1.43 19.99 -22.48
N LYS A 509 -2.74 20.01 -22.23
CA LYS A 509 -3.69 20.92 -22.89
C LYS A 509 -4.75 21.43 -21.91
N SER A 510 -5.36 22.58 -22.22
CA SER A 510 -6.49 23.10 -21.44
C SER A 510 -7.68 22.14 -21.38
N SER A 511 -7.88 21.35 -22.44
CA SER A 511 -8.93 20.32 -22.51
C SER A 511 -8.78 19.25 -21.42
N ASP A 512 -7.57 19.00 -20.94
CA ASP A 512 -7.33 17.97 -19.92
C ASP A 512 -7.96 18.41 -18.60
N TYR A 513 -7.75 19.68 -18.22
CA TYR A 513 -8.43 20.29 -17.07
C TYR A 513 -9.94 20.27 -17.23
N GLU A 514 -10.47 20.66 -18.39
CA GLU A 514 -11.92 20.66 -18.66
C GLU A 514 -12.58 19.30 -18.39
N ARG A 515 -11.86 18.21 -18.66
CA ARG A 515 -12.32 16.84 -18.42
C ARG A 515 -12.31 16.41 -16.95
N VAL A 516 -11.38 16.94 -16.14
CA VAL A 516 -11.25 16.64 -14.70
C VAL A 516 -12.20 17.49 -13.85
N LEU A 517 -12.57 18.69 -14.31
CA LEU A 517 -13.43 19.61 -13.57
C LEU A 517 -14.72 18.98 -12.99
N PRO A 518 -15.50 18.16 -13.73
CA PRO A 518 -16.71 17.54 -13.18
C PRO A 518 -16.44 16.71 -11.92
N LEU A 519 -15.30 16.01 -11.85
CA LEU A 519 -14.92 15.20 -10.70
C LEU A 519 -14.60 16.07 -9.48
N CYS A 520 -13.87 17.18 -9.68
CA CYS A 520 -13.60 18.14 -8.61
C CYS A 520 -14.89 18.75 -8.04
N VAL A 521 -15.82 19.11 -8.92
CA VAL A 521 -17.12 19.68 -8.54
C VAL A 521 -17.98 18.65 -7.80
N MET A 522 -17.95 17.39 -8.22
CA MET A 522 -18.61 16.27 -7.54
C MET A 522 -18.06 16.08 -6.13
N GLY A 523 -16.74 15.88 -5.97
CA GLY A 523 -16.10 15.71 -4.66
C GLY A 523 -16.37 16.87 -3.71
N LEU A 524 -16.29 18.12 -4.18
CA LEU A 524 -16.60 19.30 -3.37
C LEU A 524 -18.08 19.39 -2.96
N ARG A 525 -19.01 18.88 -3.76
CA ARG A 525 -20.43 18.89 -3.42
C ARG A 525 -20.78 17.85 -2.37
N GLU A 526 -20.20 16.66 -2.50
CA GLU A 526 -20.48 15.54 -1.62
C GLU A 526 -19.76 15.69 -0.28
N PHE A 527 -18.49 16.11 -0.32
CA PHE A 527 -17.60 16.13 0.85
C PHE A 527 -17.17 17.55 1.26
N ALA A 528 -18.05 18.54 1.06
CA ALA A 528 -17.82 19.94 1.41
C ALA A 528 -17.45 20.18 2.89
N TYR A 529 -17.81 19.27 3.79
CA TYR A 529 -17.65 19.45 5.24
C TYR A 529 -16.78 18.37 5.88
N ASP A 530 -16.81 17.16 5.33
CA ASP A 530 -16.34 15.98 6.06
C ASP A 530 -14.90 15.58 5.69
N ASN A 531 -14.44 15.87 4.47
CA ASN A 531 -13.12 15.47 4.01
C ASN A 531 -12.23 16.67 3.65
N ALA A 532 -11.16 16.90 4.40
CA ALA A 532 -10.25 18.04 4.16
C ALA A 532 -9.37 17.84 2.92
N ASN A 533 -8.98 16.60 2.63
CA ASN A 533 -8.07 16.28 1.53
C ASN A 533 -8.75 16.49 0.17
N ILE A 534 -9.98 15.99 0.01
CA ILE A 534 -10.80 16.26 -1.18
C ILE A 534 -10.94 17.77 -1.42
N ARG A 535 -11.24 18.55 -0.37
CA ARG A 535 -11.39 20.01 -0.51
C ARG A 535 -10.11 20.68 -0.95
N GLU A 536 -9.00 20.35 -0.31
CA GLU A 536 -7.69 20.94 -0.61
C GLU A 536 -7.31 20.66 -2.07
N TRP A 537 -7.28 19.39 -2.47
CA TRP A 537 -6.82 18.99 -3.80
C TRP A 537 -7.76 19.44 -4.91
N ALA A 538 -9.07 19.34 -4.71
CA ALA A 538 -10.06 19.83 -5.69
C ALA A 538 -9.98 21.36 -5.87
N THR A 539 -9.78 22.12 -4.78
CA THR A 539 -9.62 23.57 -4.84
C THR A 539 -8.35 23.97 -5.59
N LYS A 540 -7.22 23.29 -5.33
CA LYS A 540 -5.97 23.51 -6.04
C LYS A 540 -6.07 23.16 -7.53
N LEU A 541 -6.72 22.04 -7.87
CA LEU A 541 -7.00 21.66 -9.26
C LEU A 541 -7.86 22.69 -9.99
N LEU A 542 -8.90 23.22 -9.33
CA LEU A 542 -9.74 24.29 -9.87
C LEU A 542 -8.94 25.59 -10.08
N ASP A 543 -8.01 25.93 -9.20
CA ASP A 543 -7.12 27.08 -9.38
C ASP A 543 -6.16 26.88 -10.57
N GLY A 544 -5.61 25.67 -10.70
CA GLY A 544 -4.82 25.25 -11.85
C GLY A 544 -5.60 25.35 -13.16
N ALA A 545 -6.86 24.90 -13.17
CA ALA A 545 -7.77 25.02 -14.31
C ALA A 545 -8.06 26.49 -14.65
N CYS A 546 -8.27 27.34 -13.63
CA CYS A 546 -8.42 28.79 -13.81
C CYS A 546 -7.17 29.44 -14.41
N SER A 547 -5.99 28.84 -14.30
CA SER A 547 -4.78 29.39 -14.91
C SER A 547 -4.60 28.92 -16.36
N ASN A 548 -5.06 27.71 -16.70
CA ASN A 548 -4.78 27.05 -17.98
C ASN A 548 -5.91 27.10 -19.01
N ILE A 549 -7.17 27.18 -18.59
CA ILE A 549 -8.33 27.22 -19.50
C ILE A 549 -8.54 28.66 -19.98
N GLN A 550 -8.45 28.89 -21.29
CA GLN A 550 -8.64 30.24 -21.87
C GLN A 550 -10.09 30.74 -21.75
N LYS A 551 -11.07 29.86 -22.03
CA LYS A 551 -12.50 30.17 -21.98
C LYS A 551 -13.03 29.88 -20.58
N LYS A 552 -13.10 30.90 -19.74
CA LYS A 552 -13.43 30.72 -18.34
C LYS A 552 -14.92 30.45 -18.13
N GLU A 553 -15.73 30.74 -19.13
CA GLU A 553 -17.10 30.24 -19.22
C GLU A 553 -17.16 28.72 -19.13
N THR A 554 -16.14 27.98 -19.61
CA THR A 554 -16.11 26.51 -19.45
C THR A 554 -16.02 26.11 -17.98
N ILE A 555 -15.28 26.85 -17.16
CA ILE A 555 -15.15 26.58 -15.71
C ILE A 555 -16.46 26.93 -15.00
N MET A 556 -17.07 28.06 -15.34
CA MET A 556 -18.39 28.41 -14.82
C MET A 556 -19.46 27.38 -15.23
N MET A 557 -19.37 26.88 -16.47
CA MET A 557 -20.28 25.88 -17.03
C MET A 557 -19.94 24.44 -16.63
N ALA A 558 -18.79 24.19 -16.01
CA ALA A 558 -18.46 22.90 -15.39
C ALA A 558 -19.37 22.74 -14.17
N GLU A 559 -20.60 22.34 -14.50
CA GLU A 559 -21.75 22.04 -13.65
C GLU A 559 -21.75 22.70 -12.28
N GLY A 560 -21.59 24.01 -12.18
CA GLY A 560 -21.75 24.76 -10.94
C GLY A 560 -20.60 24.61 -9.93
N ALA A 561 -19.37 24.85 -10.39
CA ALA A 561 -18.18 24.96 -9.55
C ALA A 561 -18.30 26.03 -8.45
N ILE A 562 -18.90 27.19 -8.74
CA ILE A 562 -19.14 28.24 -7.74
C ILE A 562 -20.11 27.72 -6.66
N GLU A 563 -21.15 27.00 -7.06
CA GLU A 563 -22.13 26.41 -6.16
C GLU A 563 -21.53 25.31 -5.29
N ALA A 564 -20.52 24.58 -5.79
CA ALA A 564 -19.77 23.60 -5.01
C ALA A 564 -18.81 24.25 -4.00
N LEU A 565 -18.21 25.40 -4.35
CA LEU A 565 -17.27 26.13 -3.50
C LEU A 565 -17.97 26.99 -2.43
N ALA A 566 -19.15 27.54 -2.73
CA ALA A 566 -19.86 28.45 -1.83
C ALA A 566 -20.14 27.90 -0.42
N PRO A 567 -20.56 26.63 -0.24
CA PRO A 567 -20.73 25.99 1.07
C PRO A 567 -19.50 26.12 1.98
N LEU A 568 -18.29 25.98 1.41
CA LEU A 568 -17.02 26.05 2.16
C LEU A 568 -16.82 27.39 2.87
N LEU A 569 -17.34 28.47 2.30
CA LEU A 569 -17.25 29.82 2.90
C LEU A 569 -18.05 29.94 4.20
N THR A 570 -19.08 29.10 4.37
CA THR A 570 -19.99 29.12 5.51
C THR A 570 -19.78 27.95 6.47
N ALA A 571 -19.02 26.93 6.06
CA ALA A 571 -18.67 25.78 6.87
C ALA A 571 -17.94 26.20 8.16
N LYS A 572 -18.33 25.64 9.30
CA LYS A 572 -17.70 25.99 10.59
C LYS A 572 -16.31 25.37 10.74
N ASP A 573 -16.16 24.15 10.23
CA ASP A 573 -14.97 23.32 10.40
C ASP A 573 -13.88 23.59 9.33
N VAL A 574 -14.19 24.45 8.35
CA VAL A 574 -13.22 24.98 7.39
C VAL A 574 -12.54 26.20 8.00
N ASP A 575 -11.21 26.21 8.02
CA ASP A 575 -10.44 27.30 8.62
C ASP A 575 -10.50 28.60 7.78
N THR A 576 -9.94 29.68 8.34
CA THR A 576 -10.01 31.00 7.70
C THR A 576 -9.09 31.10 6.48
N ALA A 577 -7.95 30.41 6.48
CA ALA A 577 -6.99 30.41 5.38
C ALA A 577 -7.58 29.68 4.17
N GLU A 578 -8.14 28.48 4.37
CA GLU A 578 -8.84 27.72 3.34
C GLU A 578 -10.00 28.55 2.75
N LYS A 579 -10.80 29.22 3.61
CA LYS A 579 -11.86 30.16 3.15
C LYS A 579 -11.31 31.31 2.30
N ASP A 580 -10.16 31.86 2.64
CA ASP A 580 -9.54 32.94 1.87
C ASP A 580 -9.06 32.45 0.50
N GLU A 581 -8.54 31.23 0.41
CA GLU A 581 -8.21 30.58 -0.86
C GLU A 581 -9.46 30.37 -1.71
N VAL A 582 -10.54 29.83 -1.13
CA VAL A 582 -11.83 29.66 -1.82
C VAL A 582 -12.38 31.01 -2.30
N ARG A 583 -12.29 32.08 -1.49
CA ARG A 583 -12.71 33.44 -1.92
C ARG A 583 -11.89 33.94 -3.10
N LYS A 584 -10.56 33.74 -3.07
CA LYS A 584 -9.67 34.14 -4.18
C LYS A 584 -10.03 33.36 -5.44
N LEU A 585 -10.24 32.06 -5.33
CA LEU A 585 -10.62 31.19 -6.44
C LEU A 585 -11.98 31.59 -7.04
N ILE A 586 -13.01 31.79 -6.23
CA ILE A 586 -14.32 32.27 -6.70
C ILE A 586 -14.18 33.60 -7.44
N ARG A 587 -13.37 34.54 -6.94
CA ARG A 587 -13.10 35.81 -7.64
C ARG A 587 -12.38 35.59 -8.97
N LYS A 588 -11.41 34.67 -9.05
CA LYS A 588 -10.74 34.32 -10.32
C LYS A 588 -11.72 33.74 -11.34
N ILE A 589 -12.67 32.91 -10.90
CA ILE A 589 -13.71 32.33 -11.76
C ILE A 589 -14.67 33.42 -12.26
N ILE A 590 -15.09 34.35 -11.41
CA ILE A 590 -16.06 35.42 -11.75
C ILE A 590 -15.43 36.53 -12.59
N ALA A 591 -14.16 36.88 -12.35
CA ALA A 591 -13.48 37.99 -13.01
C ALA A 591 -13.12 37.69 -14.47
N ALA A 592 -13.33 36.46 -14.91
CA ALA A 592 -12.96 35.96 -16.22
C ALA A 592 -14.22 35.68 -17.05
#